data_AF-A0A524FAF2-F1
#
_entry.id   AF-A0A524FAF2-F1
#
_cell.length_a   1.000
_cell.length_b   1.000
_cell.length_c   1.000
_cell.angle_alpha   90.00
_cell.angle_beta   90.00
_cell.angle_gamma   90.00
#
_symmetry.space_group_name_H-M   'P 1'
#
loop_
_entity.id
_entity.type
_entity.pdbx_description
1 polymer ?
#
loop_
_entity_poly.entity_id
_entity_poly.type
_entity_poly.pdbx_seq_one_letter_code
_entity_poly.pdbx_strand_id
1 'polypeptide(L)'
;MTTTIQIDDDTKKKLFTIKLRLEEQKGTAVTYNELIKYLIESQPLNLIRNTNLKEFKSLRGFLPQSARTVYRAEKKKELEQEESVTPLNNGEK
;
A
#
# COMPACT_ATOMS: atom_id res chain seq x y z
N MET A 1 12.84 -12.66 -15.73
CA MET A 1 12.11 -12.28 -16.96
C MET A 1 12.31 -10.79 -17.15
N THR A 2 12.67 -10.32 -18.34
CA THR A 2 12.95 -8.90 -18.62
C THR A 2 11.86 -8.35 -19.53
N THR A 3 11.27 -7.22 -19.15
CA THR A 3 10.23 -6.54 -19.94
C THR A 3 10.77 -5.20 -20.42
N THR A 4 10.61 -4.93 -21.71
CA THR A 4 11.00 -3.65 -22.31
C THR A 4 9.83 -2.67 -22.23
N ILE A 5 10.09 -1.45 -21.78
CA ILE A 5 9.11 -0.36 -21.71
C ILE A 5 9.51 0.68 -22.76
N GLN A 6 8.58 1.05 -23.63
CA GLN A 6 8.77 2.15 -24.57
C GLN A 6 8.37 3.46 -23.88
N ILE A 7 9.23 4.47 -23.97
CA ILE A 7 9.00 5.81 -23.40
C ILE A 7 9.41 6.87 -24.42
N ASP A 8 8.83 8.05 -24.31
CA ASP A 8 9.21 9.20 -25.11
C ASP A 8 10.61 9.73 -24.73
N ASP A 9 11.23 10.44 -25.68
CA ASP A 9 12.60 10.94 -25.53
C ASP A 9 12.74 11.98 -24.41
N ASP A 10 11.69 12.76 -24.14
CA ASP A 10 11.70 13.75 -23.06
C ASP A 10 11.68 13.08 -21.68
N THR A 11 10.86 12.04 -21.51
CA THR A 11 10.86 11.19 -20.31
C THR A 11 12.21 10.50 -20.14
N LYS A 12 12.82 10.01 -21.22
CA LYS A 12 14.16 9.40 -21.19
C LYS A 12 15.23 10.37 -20.68
N LYS A 13 15.22 11.62 -21.16
CA LYS A 13 16.14 12.68 -20.66
C LYS A 13 15.95 12.94 -19.18
N LYS A 14 14.69 13.04 -18.71
CA LYS A 14 14.39 13.24 -17.29
C LYS A 14 14.89 12.07 -16.43
N LEU A 15 14.68 10.83 -16.86
CA LEU A 15 15.18 9.65 -16.17
C LEU A 15 16.72 9.64 -16.08
N PHE A 16 17.40 10.06 -17.15
CA PHE A 16 18.85 10.20 -17.15
C PHE A 16 19.34 11.24 -16.12
N THR A 17 18.67 12.39 -16.02
CA THR A 17 19.00 13.40 -15.00
C THR A 17 18.79 12.86 -13.57
N ILE A 18 17.72 12.11 -13.33
CA ILE A 18 17.45 11.51 -12.01
C ILE A 18 18.50 10.45 -11.69
N LYS A 19 18.87 9.62 -12.68
CA LYS A 19 19.95 8.63 -12.56
C LYS A 19 21.26 9.28 -12.12
N LEU A 20 21.68 10.37 -12.78
CA LEU A 20 22.90 11.09 -12.41
C LEU A 20 22.88 11.59 -10.96
N ARG A 21 21.78 12.21 -10.53
CA ARG A 21 21.63 12.69 -9.14
C ARG A 21 21.69 11.55 -8.12
N LEU A 22 21.12 10.40 -8.42
CA LEU A 22 21.19 9.23 -7.55
C LEU A 22 22.59 8.63 -7.51
N GLU A 23 23.32 8.62 -8.63
CA GLU A 23 24.71 8.20 -8.69
C GLU A 23 25.61 9.11 -7.86
N GLU A 24 25.39 10.43 -7.91
CA GLU A 24 26.09 11.42 -7.07
C GLU A 24 25.83 11.19 -5.57
N GLN A 25 24.58 10.89 -5.20
CA GLN A 25 24.21 10.67 -3.78
C GLN A 25 24.70 9.32 -3.23
N LYS A 26 24.67 8.27 -4.05
CA LYS A 26 24.98 6.90 -3.62
C LYS A 26 26.46 6.55 -3.83
N GLY A 27 27.18 7.31 -4.66
CA GLY A 27 28.60 7.09 -5.00
C GLY A 27 28.87 5.86 -5.87
N THR A 28 27.82 5.20 -6.37
CA THR A 28 27.89 3.97 -7.15
C THR A 28 26.98 4.07 -8.36
N ALA A 29 27.34 3.40 -9.46
CA ALA A 29 26.52 3.34 -10.66
C ALA A 29 25.12 2.75 -10.35
N VAL A 30 24.07 3.40 -10.87
CA VAL A 30 22.67 3.01 -10.66
C VAL A 30 22.09 2.52 -11.98
N THR A 31 21.50 1.33 -11.99
CA THR A 31 20.84 0.79 -13.18
C THR A 31 19.44 1.39 -13.39
N TYR A 32 18.93 1.35 -14.63
CA TYR A 32 17.54 1.79 -14.89
C TYR A 32 16.50 0.98 -14.11
N ASN A 33 16.77 -0.30 -13.82
CA ASN A 33 15.87 -1.12 -13.01
C ASN A 33 15.81 -0.62 -11.55
N GLU A 34 16.96 -0.26 -10.98
CA GLU A 34 17.02 0.31 -9.63
C GLU A 34 16.40 1.71 -9.57
N LEU A 35 16.61 2.53 -10.59
CA LEU A 35 15.97 3.82 -10.74
C LEU A 35 14.44 3.69 -10.75
N ILE A 36 13.91 2.77 -11.57
CA ILE A 36 12.47 2.51 -11.65
C ILE A 36 11.94 2.04 -10.29
N LYS A 37 12.65 1.12 -9.62
CA LYS A 37 12.28 0.65 -8.28
C LYS A 37 12.24 1.80 -7.27
N TYR A 38 13.26 2.65 -7.27
CA TYR A 38 13.31 3.84 -6.43
C TYR A 38 12.14 4.79 -6.72
N LEU A 39 11.79 5.02 -7.99
CA LEU A 39 10.65 5.88 -8.36
C LEU A 39 9.30 5.29 -7.91
N ILE A 40 9.14 3.97 -7.96
CA ILE A 40 7.94 3.28 -7.46
C ILE A 40 7.85 3.39 -5.93
N GLU A 41 8.97 3.17 -5.22
CA GLU A 41 9.02 3.22 -3.75
C GLU A 41 8.93 4.65 -3.18
N SER A 42 9.49 5.62 -3.90
CA SER A 42 9.47 7.05 -3.52
C SER A 42 8.18 7.76 -3.92
N GLN A 43 7.34 7.15 -4.77
CA GLN A 43 6.02 7.70 -5.04
C GLN A 43 5.19 7.72 -3.75
N PRO A 44 4.63 8.87 -3.36
CA PRO A 44 3.72 8.91 -2.21
C PRO A 44 2.55 7.97 -2.52
N LEU A 45 2.42 6.92 -1.68
CA LEU A 45 1.37 5.88 -1.69
C LEU A 45 -0.06 6.39 -1.93
N ASN A 46 -0.30 7.69 -1.79
CA ASN A 46 -1.57 8.37 -2.02
C ASN A 46 -2.03 8.39 -3.48
N LEU A 47 -1.12 8.36 -4.48
CA LEU A 47 -1.53 8.37 -5.89
C LEU A 47 -2.03 6.98 -6.35
N ILE A 48 -1.35 5.90 -5.94
CA ILE A 48 -1.71 4.52 -6.33
C ILE A 48 -2.89 3.98 -5.51
N ARG A 49 -3.03 4.39 -4.24
CA ARG A 49 -4.17 3.97 -3.40
C ARG A 49 -5.51 4.48 -3.93
N ASN A 50 -5.62 5.70 -4.43
CA ASN A 50 -6.93 6.30 -4.70
C ASN A 50 -7.65 5.77 -5.96
N THR A 51 -6.92 5.40 -7.00
CA THR A 51 -7.49 4.86 -8.24
C THR A 51 -7.87 3.38 -8.11
N ASN A 52 -6.98 2.55 -7.56
CA ASN A 52 -7.21 1.11 -7.46
C ASN A 52 -8.09 0.69 -6.26
N LEU A 53 -8.22 1.54 -5.22
CA LEU A 53 -9.15 1.25 -4.12
C LEU A 53 -10.62 1.50 -4.47
N LYS A 54 -10.95 2.29 -5.50
CA LYS A 54 -12.36 2.49 -5.89
C LYS A 54 -12.98 1.20 -6.40
N GLU A 55 -12.26 0.46 -7.26
CA GLU A 55 -12.68 -0.85 -7.77
C GLU A 55 -12.64 -1.94 -6.69
N PHE A 56 -11.64 -1.93 -5.81
CA PHE A 56 -11.62 -2.88 -4.69
C PHE A 56 -12.70 -2.60 -3.64
N LYS A 57 -13.10 -1.33 -3.45
CA LYS A 57 -14.19 -0.96 -2.54
C LYS A 57 -15.57 -1.35 -3.07
N SER A 58 -15.78 -1.36 -4.39
CA SER A 58 -17.04 -1.84 -4.97
C SER A 58 -17.19 -3.36 -4.88
N LEU A 59 -16.07 -4.09 -4.81
CA LEU A 59 -16.02 -5.55 -4.63
C LEU A 59 -16.12 -5.99 -3.17
N ARG A 60 -15.94 -5.09 -2.18
CA ARG A 60 -16.26 -5.40 -0.78
C ARG A 60 -17.78 -5.46 -0.65
N GLY A 61 -18.33 -6.67 -0.63
CA GLY A 61 -19.75 -6.92 -0.46
C GLY A 61 -20.37 -5.99 0.59
N PHE A 62 -21.38 -5.23 0.18
CA PHE A 62 -22.13 -4.37 1.09
C PHE A 62 -22.84 -5.27 2.10
N LEU A 63 -22.52 -5.13 3.39
CA LEU A 63 -23.28 -5.82 4.43
C LEU A 63 -24.66 -5.14 4.51
N PRO A 64 -25.75 -5.82 4.09
CA PRO A 64 -27.08 -5.23 4.11
C PRO A 64 -27.47 -4.87 5.55
N GLN A 65 -28.31 -3.85 5.71
CA GLN A 65 -28.68 -3.31 7.02
C GLN A 65 -29.26 -4.40 7.95
N SER A 66 -29.97 -5.37 7.39
CA SER A 66 -30.52 -6.54 8.08
C SER A 66 -29.45 -7.47 8.68
N ALA A 67 -28.28 -7.57 8.04
CA ALA A 67 -27.18 -8.44 8.49
C ALA A 67 -26.20 -7.73 9.45
N ARG A 68 -26.32 -6.40 9.61
CA ARG A 68 -25.46 -5.63 10.53
C ARG A 68 -25.67 -5.99 11.99
N THR A 69 -26.90 -6.30 12.38
CA THR A 69 -27.24 -6.69 13.75
C THR A 69 -26.61 -8.03 14.10
N VAL A 70 -26.74 -9.01 13.20
CA VAL A 70 -26.14 -10.35 13.33
C VAL A 70 -24.62 -10.26 13.39
N TYR A 71 -23.99 -9.49 12.50
CA TYR A 71 -22.54 -9.29 12.51
C TYR A 71 -22.02 -8.70 13.83
N ARG A 72 -22.73 -7.70 14.38
CA ARG A 72 -22.36 -7.10 15.67
C ARG A 72 -22.51 -8.07 16.83
N ALA A 73 -23.55 -8.91 16.80
CA ALA A 73 -23.78 -9.93 17.82
C ALA A 73 -22.65 -10.98 17.83
N GLU A 74 -22.26 -11.49 16.65
CA GLU A 74 -21.15 -12.43 16.51
C GLU A 74 -19.81 -11.81 16.95
N LYS A 75 -19.53 -10.57 16.55
CA LYS A 75 -18.31 -9.87 16.96
C LYS A 75 -18.23 -9.63 18.46
N LYS A 76 -19.36 -9.35 19.11
CA LYS A 76 -19.43 -9.19 20.57
C LYS A 76 -19.14 -10.52 21.29
N LYS A 77 -19.64 -11.63 20.75
CA LYS A 77 -19.38 -12.97 21.28
C LYS A 77 -17.91 -13.39 21.12
N GLU A 78 -17.30 -13.09 19.97
CA GLU A 78 -15.85 -13.30 19.76
C GLU A 78 -15.02 -12.49 20.76
N LEU A 79 -15.38 -11.22 20.98
CA LEU A 79 -14.71 -10.35 21.94
C LEU A 79 -14.82 -10.88 23.38
N GLU A 80 -16.00 -11.31 23.81
CA GLU A 80 -16.21 -11.90 25.14
C GLU A 80 -15.42 -13.20 25.33
N GLN A 81 -15.26 -13.99 24.27
CA GLN A 81 -14.42 -15.18 24.29
C GLN A 81 -12.93 -14.83 24.38
N GLU A 82 -12.47 -13.83 23.63
CA GLU A 82 -11.09 -13.35 23.66
C GLU A 82 -10.74 -12.75 25.03
N GLU A 83 -11.63 -11.93 25.61
CA GLU A 83 -11.51 -11.39 26.97
C GLU A 83 -11.48 -12.48 28.05
N SER A 84 -12.14 -13.62 27.83
CA SER A 84 -12.08 -14.75 28.75
C SER A 84 -10.73 -15.49 28.74
N VAL A 85 -10.02 -15.46 27.60
CA VAL A 85 -8.73 -16.13 27.40
C VAL A 85 -7.56 -15.22 27.78
N THR A 86 -7.66 -13.93 27.45
CA THR A 86 -6.71 -12.90 27.85
C THR A 86 -7.50 -11.69 28.34
N PRO A 87 -7.84 -11.63 29.64
CA PRO A 87 -8.52 -10.46 30.16
C PRO A 87 -7.61 -9.26 29.92
N LEU A 88 -8.16 -8.22 29.29
CA LEU A 88 -7.50 -6.91 29.23
C LEU A 88 -7.37 -6.45 30.67
N ASN A 89 -6.22 -6.75 31.26
CA ASN A 89 -5.91 -6.38 32.61
C ASN A 89 -5.86 -4.86 32.62
N ASN A 90 -6.92 -4.26 33.13
CA ASN A 90 -6.95 -2.87 33.56
C ASN A 90 -5.85 -2.70 34.59
N GLY A 91 -4.73 -2.14 34.17
CA GLY A 91 -3.77 -1.51 35.07
C GLY A 91 -3.39 -0.18 34.46
N GLU A 92 -3.45 0.97 35.12
CA GLU A 92 -3.84 1.43 36.45
C GLU A 92 -3.99 2.96 36.20
N LYS A 93 -4.96 3.75 36.66
CA LYS A 93 -5.41 4.11 38.00
C LYS A 93 -6.56 5.11 37.82
#